data_AF-A0A6B9VJW8-F1
#
_entry.id   AF-A0A6B9VJW8-F1
#
_cell.length_a   1.000
_cell.length_b   1.000
_cell.length_c   1.000
_cell.angle_alpha   90.00
_cell.angle_beta   90.00
_cell.angle_gamma   90.00
#
_symmetry.space_group_name_H-M   'P 1'
#
loop_
_entity.id
_entity.type
_entity.pdbx_description
1 polymer ?
#
loop_
_entity_poly.entity_id
_entity_poly.type
_entity_poly.pdbx_seq_one_letter_code
_entity_poly.pdbx_strand_id
1 'polypeptide(L)'
;FKKVDINSYYKGHEWKFMEYFHAKYNFCAYKYFSGSNNYLARGHLVPDADFSTREKKQTTFNYINTAPQFQNVNQGDWFRVENYVRKMAEYFNTALRTPKSLDAFI
;
A
#
# COMPACT_ATOMS: atom_id res chain seq x y z
N PHE A 1 27.75 7.11 -10.50
CA PHE A 1 26.30 7.19 -10.77
C PHE A 1 25.70 8.36 -10.01
N LYS A 2 24.96 9.26 -10.66
CA LYS A 2 24.30 10.39 -10.00
C LYS A 2 23.13 9.83 -9.18
N LYS A 3 23.10 10.07 -7.87
CA LYS A 3 22.00 9.61 -7.01
C LYS A 3 20.74 10.37 -7.41
N VAL A 4 19.79 9.69 -8.05
CA VAL A 4 18.50 10.27 -8.39
C VAL A 4 17.67 10.36 -7.12
N ASP A 5 17.23 11.57 -6.77
CA ASP A 5 16.25 11.76 -5.71
C ASP A 5 14.86 11.45 -6.26
N ILE A 6 14.45 10.20 -6.09
CA ILE A 6 13.15 9.71 -6.56
C ILE A 6 11.98 10.44 -5.88
N ASN A 7 12.14 10.90 -4.64
CA ASN A 7 11.07 11.60 -3.93
C ASN A 7 10.85 12.99 -4.55
N SER A 8 11.94 13.66 -4.94
CA SER A 8 11.86 14.93 -5.69
C SER A 8 11.18 14.73 -7.04
N TYR A 9 11.50 13.65 -7.75
CA TYR A 9 10.86 13.33 -9.04
C TYR A 9 9.35 13.10 -8.90
N TYR A 10 8.93 12.33 -7.88
CA TYR A 10 7.53 12.05 -7.63
C TYR A 10 6.72 13.30 -7.28
N LYS A 11 7.28 14.19 -6.44
CA LYS A 11 6.68 15.50 -6.14
C LYS A 11 6.55 16.38 -7.38
N GLY A 12 7.55 16.37 -8.27
CA GLY A 12 7.53 17.15 -9.51
C GLY A 12 6.55 16.63 -10.57
N HIS A 13 6.13 15.36 -10.48
CA HIS A 13 5.30 14.69 -11.50
C HIS A 13 3.85 14.48 -11.09
N GLU A 14 3.48 14.80 -9.85
CA GLU A 14 2.12 14.69 -9.35
C GLU A 14 1.08 15.34 -10.29
N TRP A 15 1.33 16.56 -10.75
CA TRP A 15 0.38 17.30 -11.58
C TRP A 15 0.06 16.57 -12.90
N LYS A 16 1.05 15.94 -13.53
CA LYS A 16 0.86 15.15 -14.77
C LYS A 16 -0.05 13.96 -14.52
N PHE A 17 0.11 13.31 -13.37
CA PHE A 17 -0.75 12.20 -12.98
C PHE A 17 -2.19 12.69 -12.78
N MET A 18 -2.39 13.80 -12.07
CA MET A 18 -3.71 14.39 -11.85
C MET A 18 -4.40 14.76 -13.15
N GLU A 19 -3.68 15.41 -14.06
CA GLU A 19 -4.19 15.85 -15.35
C GLU A 19 -4.60 14.65 -16.21
N TYR A 20 -3.74 13.63 -16.30
CA TYR A 20 -4.06 12.39 -17.02
C TYR A 20 -5.28 11.67 -16.42
N PHE A 21 -5.35 11.54 -15.10
CA PHE A 21 -6.47 10.88 -14.43
C PHE A 21 -7.78 11.64 -14.64
N HIS A 22 -7.74 12.97 -14.53
CA HIS A 22 -8.90 13.81 -14.77
C HIS A 22 -9.42 13.65 -16.20
N ALA A 23 -8.52 13.77 -17.19
CA ALA A 23 -8.86 13.66 -18.60
C ALA A 23 -9.38 12.25 -18.97
N LYS A 24 -8.77 11.20 -18.43
CA LYS A 24 -9.10 9.82 -18.79
C LYS A 24 -10.36 9.28 -18.13
N TYR A 25 -10.59 9.63 -16.87
CA TYR A 25 -11.66 9.03 -16.06
C TYR A 25 -12.82 9.99 -15.78
N ASN A 26 -12.78 11.22 -16.32
CA ASN A 26 -13.71 12.31 -15.98
C ASN A 26 -13.84 12.48 -14.45
N PHE A 27 -12.73 12.34 -13.75
CA PHE A 27 -12.66 12.31 -12.29
C PHE A 27 -12.09 13.63 -11.77
N CYS A 28 -12.74 14.23 -10.78
CA CYS A 28 -12.31 15.48 -10.16
C CYS A 28 -11.09 15.27 -9.23
N ALA A 29 -9.95 14.88 -9.81
CA ALA A 29 -8.75 14.47 -9.07
C ALA A 29 -8.29 15.55 -8.07
N TYR A 30 -8.36 16.82 -8.48
CA TYR A 30 -8.01 17.96 -7.64
C TYR A 30 -8.84 18.10 -6.37
N LYS A 31 -10.08 17.58 -6.33
CA LYS A 31 -10.92 17.58 -5.13
C LYS A 31 -10.47 16.51 -4.13
N TYR A 32 -10.15 15.32 -4.64
CA TYR A 32 -9.77 14.17 -3.81
C TYR A 32 -8.33 14.24 -3.32
N PHE A 33 -7.47 14.89 -4.09
CA PHE A 33 -6.07 15.05 -3.78
C PHE A 33 -5.73 16.53 -3.56
N SER A 34 -6.23 17.10 -2.44
CA SER A 34 -6.02 18.51 -2.03
C SER A 34 -5.48 18.65 -0.59
N GLY A 35 -4.56 19.59 -0.37
CA GLY A 35 -3.83 19.75 0.91
C GLY A 35 -2.37 19.25 0.92
N SER A 36 -1.74 19.24 2.10
CA SER A 36 -0.29 19.01 2.28
C SER A 36 0.18 17.56 2.06
N ASN A 37 -0.74 16.60 2.05
CA ASN A 37 -0.45 15.17 1.85
C ASN A 37 -0.76 14.71 0.41
N ASN A 38 -0.84 15.64 -0.53
CA ASN A 38 -1.00 15.33 -1.95
C ASN A 38 0.35 15.54 -2.58
N TYR A 39 1.03 14.41 -2.63
CA TYR A 39 2.23 14.20 -3.38
C TYR A 39 2.32 12.71 -3.60
N LEU A 40 2.98 12.31 -4.69
CA LEU A 40 3.31 10.92 -4.91
C LEU A 40 4.46 10.52 -3.96
N ALA A 41 4.25 9.44 -3.23
CA ALA A 41 5.22 8.78 -2.39
C ALA A 41 5.54 7.38 -2.94
N ARG A 42 6.62 6.77 -2.44
CA ARG A 42 6.95 5.37 -2.70
C ARG A 42 6.04 4.50 -1.84
N GLY A 43 4.89 4.11 -2.39
CA GLY A 43 4.01 3.14 -1.74
C GLY A 43 4.53 1.73 -1.96
N HIS A 44 4.63 0.95 -0.88
CA HIS A 44 5.06 -0.45 -0.95
C HIS A 44 3.97 -1.32 -1.60
N LEU A 45 4.35 -2.26 -2.46
CA LEU A 45 3.45 -3.28 -3.00
C LEU A 45 3.31 -4.43 -2.01
N VAL A 46 4.44 -4.90 -1.48
CA VAL A 46 4.50 -5.79 -0.32
C VAL A 46 4.93 -4.98 0.90
N PRO A 47 4.08 -4.82 1.93
CA PRO A 47 4.42 -4.04 3.11
C PRO A 47 5.44 -4.77 3.99
N ASP A 48 6.30 -4.02 4.68
CA ASP A 48 7.31 -4.59 5.58
C ASP A 48 6.67 -5.27 6.80
N ALA A 49 5.52 -4.75 7.24
CA ALA A 49 4.75 -5.26 8.37
C ALA A 49 4.19 -6.67 8.16
N ASP A 50 4.22 -7.21 6.95
CA ASP A 50 3.85 -8.62 6.67
C ASP A 50 4.98 -9.61 6.96
N PHE A 51 6.19 -9.11 7.27
CA PHE A 51 7.34 -9.95 7.59
C PHE A 51 7.70 -9.88 9.08
N SER A 52 8.06 -11.02 9.67
CA SER A 52 8.47 -11.11 11.07
C SER A 52 9.96 -10.81 11.29
N THR A 53 10.82 -11.15 10.34
CA THR A 53 12.28 -11.01 10.48
C THR A 53 12.81 -9.74 9.81
N ARG A 54 13.89 -9.18 10.36
CA ARG A 54 14.50 -7.95 9.87
C ARG A 54 14.99 -8.09 8.43
N GLU A 55 15.57 -9.24 8.11
CA GLU A 55 16.16 -9.53 6.79
C GLU A 55 15.07 -9.50 5.72
N LYS A 56 13.90 -10.10 6.02
CA LYS A 56 12.75 -10.08 5.13
C LYS A 56 12.12 -8.70 5.01
N LYS A 57 12.03 -7.93 6.10
CA LYS A 57 11.60 -6.53 6.05
C LYS A 57 12.49 -5.70 5.14
N GLN A 58 13.81 -5.91 5.17
CA GLN A 58 14.73 -5.15 4.32
C GLN A 58 14.51 -5.40 2.82
N THR A 59 14.02 -6.58 2.43
CA THR A 59 13.76 -6.86 1.01
C THR A 59 12.59 -6.05 0.44
N THR A 60 11.70 -5.53 1.27
CA THR A 60 10.55 -4.72 0.83
C THR A 60 10.95 -3.30 0.43
N PHE A 61 12.12 -2.82 0.82
CA PHE A 61 12.62 -1.48 0.50
C PHE A 61 13.32 -1.40 -0.87
N ASN A 62 13.32 -2.49 -1.65
CA ASN A 62 13.78 -2.47 -3.03
C ASN A 62 12.80 -1.68 -3.91
N TYR A 63 13.32 -0.85 -4.83
CA TYR A 63 12.49 0.00 -5.68
C TYR A 63 11.49 -0.78 -6.56
N ILE A 64 11.82 -2.02 -6.94
CA ILE A 64 10.92 -2.91 -7.68
C ILE A 64 9.63 -3.24 -6.90
N ASN A 65 9.67 -3.15 -5.57
CA ASN A 65 8.52 -3.34 -4.69
C ASN A 65 7.76 -2.04 -4.42
N THR A 66 7.94 -1.00 -5.23
CA THR A 66 7.30 0.29 -5.04
C THR A 66 6.54 0.75 -6.27
N ALA A 67 5.43 1.44 -6.03
CA ALA A 67 4.71 2.20 -7.05
C ALA A 67 4.49 3.64 -6.57
N PRO A 68 4.39 4.63 -7.48
CA PRO A 68 3.92 5.96 -7.12
C PRO A 68 2.49 5.86 -6.57
N GLN A 69 2.30 6.23 -5.31
CA GLN A 69 0.99 6.30 -4.66
C GLN A 69 0.81 7.68 -4.05
N PHE A 70 -0.40 8.23 -4.10
CA PHE A 70 -0.66 9.46 -3.34
C PHE A 70 -0.48 9.20 -1.85
N GLN A 71 0.22 10.10 -1.17
CA GLN A 71 0.55 9.90 0.24
C GLN A 71 -0.71 9.73 1.12
N ASN A 72 -1.79 10.46 0.83
CA ASN A 72 -3.08 10.29 1.51
C ASN A 72 -3.70 8.90 1.30
N VAL A 73 -3.49 8.27 0.14
CA VAL A 73 -3.93 6.89 -0.15
C VAL A 73 -3.01 5.89 0.53
N ASN A 74 -1.69 6.05 0.39
CA ASN A 74 -0.66 5.19 0.97
C ASN A 74 -0.81 5.06 2.50
N GLN A 75 -0.93 6.19 3.21
CA GLN A 75 -1.12 6.20 4.67
C GLN A 75 -2.60 6.13 5.11
N GLY A 76 -3.53 6.06 4.16
CA GLY A 76 -4.97 6.05 4.41
C GLY A 76 -5.61 4.75 3.96
N ASP A 77 -6.27 4.79 2.81
CA ASP A 77 -7.04 3.66 2.28
C ASP A 77 -6.19 2.41 2.08
N TRP A 78 -4.99 2.55 1.54
CA TRP A 78 -4.10 1.42 1.29
C TRP A 78 -3.67 0.76 2.60
N PHE A 79 -3.24 1.56 3.59
CA PHE A 79 -2.92 1.06 4.92
C PHE A 79 -4.10 0.34 5.60
N ARG A 80 -5.34 0.79 5.36
CA ARG A 80 -6.54 0.07 5.85
C ARG A 80 -6.69 -1.30 5.19
N VAL A 81 -6.48 -1.39 3.87
CA VAL A 81 -6.51 -2.67 3.12
C VAL A 81 -5.43 -3.62 3.64
N GLU A 82 -4.19 -3.15 3.78
CA GLU A 82 -3.08 -3.96 4.31
C GLU A 82 -3.42 -4.57 5.67
N ASN A 83 -3.92 -3.75 6.60
CA ASN A 83 -4.30 -4.23 7.93
C ASN A 83 -5.49 -5.20 7.90
N TYR A 84 -6.47 -4.97 7.02
CA TYR A 84 -7.62 -5.87 6.89
C TYR A 84 -7.18 -7.25 6.39
N VAL A 85 -6.35 -7.29 5.34
CA VAL A 85 -5.82 -8.55 4.80
C VAL A 85 -5.00 -9.31 5.85
N ARG A 86 -4.18 -8.60 6.64
CA ARG A 86 -3.41 -9.23 7.74
C ARG A 86 -4.31 -9.86 8.80
N LYS A 87 -5.34 -9.14 9.25
CA LYS A 87 -6.33 -9.68 10.20
C LYS A 87 -7.05 -10.91 9.65
N MET A 88 -7.42 -10.89 8.36
CA MET A 88 -8.06 -12.03 7.72
C MET A 88 -7.11 -13.24 7.64
N ALA A 89 -5.84 -13.03 7.31
CA ALA A 89 -4.85 -14.10 7.30
C ALA A 89 -4.66 -14.73 8.70
N GLU A 90 -4.62 -13.92 9.76
CA GLU A 90 -4.59 -14.40 11.15
C GLU A 90 -5.85 -15.21 11.51
N TYR A 91 -7.03 -14.70 11.14
CA TYR A 91 -8.30 -15.39 11.34
C TYR A 91 -8.31 -16.76 10.64
N PHE A 92 -7.94 -16.83 9.37
CA PHE A 92 -7.92 -18.11 8.65
C PHE A 92 -6.87 -19.07 9.21
N ASN A 93 -5.70 -18.57 9.60
CA ASN A 93 -4.66 -19.41 10.20
C ASN A 93 -5.11 -20.00 11.56
N THR A 94 -5.89 -19.27 12.35
CA THR A 94 -6.46 -19.81 13.61
C THR A 94 -7.63 -20.76 13.35
N ALA A 95 -8.53 -20.42 12.42
CA ALA A 95 -9.68 -21.25 12.05
C ALA A 95 -9.27 -22.60 11.42
N LEU A 96 -8.18 -22.65 10.65
CA LEU A 96 -7.66 -23.89 10.06
C LEU A 96 -6.85 -24.73 11.06
N ARG A 97 -6.31 -24.11 12.12
CA ARG A 97 -5.55 -24.80 13.18
C ARG A 97 -6.41 -25.35 14.29
N THR A 98 -7.65 -24.88 14.41
CA THR A 98 -8.65 -25.52 15.26
C THR A 98 -9.27 -26.65 14.45
N PRO A 99 -9.04 -27.92 14.79
CA PRO A 99 -9.90 -28.97 14.25
C PRO A 99 -11.32 -28.57 14.62
N LYS A 100 -12.22 -28.45 13.63
CA LYS A 100 -13.64 -28.55 13.94
C LYS A 100 -13.79 -29.91 14.61
N SER A 101 -13.89 -29.93 15.95
CA SER A 101 -14.06 -31.16 16.70
C SER A 101 -15.24 -31.89 16.10
N LEU A 102 -14.98 -33.10 15.60
CA LEU A 102 -15.97 -33.98 15.01
C LEU A 102 -16.85 -34.63 16.11
N ASP A 103 -17.06 -33.94 17.23
CA ASP A 103 -17.55 -34.51 18.49
C ASP A 103 -18.84 -33.85 18.98
N ALA A 104 -19.58 -33.15 18.12
CA ALA A 104 -20.86 -32.53 18.49
C ALA A 104 -22.11 -33.35 18.08
N PHE A 105 -21.95 -34.56 17.54
CA PHE A 105 -23.07 -35.41 17.08
C PHE A 105 -22.82 -36.92 17.30
N ILE A 106 -22.40 -37.32 18.50
CA ILE A 106 -22.64 -38.67 19.02
C ILE A 106 -23.29 -38.53 20.39
#